data_AF-A0A523R8Q7-F1
#
_entry.id   AF-A0A523R8Q7-F1
#
_cell.length_a   1.000
_cell.length_b   1.000
_cell.length_c   1.000
_cell.angle_alpha   90.00
_cell.angle_beta   90.00
_cell.angle_gamma   90.00
#
_symmetry.space_group_name_H-M   'P 1'
#
loop_
_entity.id
_entity.type
_entity.pdbx_description
1 polymer ?
#
loop_
_entity_poly.entity_id
_entity_poly.type
_entity_poly.pdbx_seq_one_letter_code
_entity_poly.pdbx_strand_id
1 'polypeptide(L)'
;MESRKLFRSKIQLLFTLIYNGYLRDIRLVKAFLDVPLKQFIPNELHSHFKIYTDAPVLFYLNKENPETLRTISAPHMISIMLQQLLLEEDDDLLILGAKSGYIAALAHKLAPKGKIVILEANQVIAKITQDNLERNGLQDKVKVIVDNPLNGQPELAPWQKILVTGAIKQERIIPLLLQLDSSDGVLFAPIGENLIQDYTQIIRIGNEFYGKKHLRVRFTPLITQIELDELKLVTEITEINTEDVIPEHQLSIGNILINYSSDILDEVRLEPFSKSQIHEINSENVFLVALEFIDQTIDSLSENKNLSYWTTSIDNIKIILETLQRIKTNRDDATEYFMNNINQIKSYNLIRRELEKGKYSETAPLKREIDVIGKQMKQTLLLQKNIKEEINKIKKK
;
A
#
# COMPACT_ATOMS: atom_id res chain seq x y z
N MET A 1 15.85 -2.78 5.38
CA MET A 1 15.54 -4.10 4.81
C MET A 1 14.75 -4.91 5.82
N GLU A 2 13.71 -5.63 5.37
CA GLU A 2 12.93 -6.50 6.25
C GLU A 2 13.67 -7.80 6.58
N SER A 3 13.47 -8.32 7.79
CA SER A 3 14.06 -9.61 8.17
C SER A 3 13.47 -10.73 7.33
N ARG A 4 14.25 -11.81 7.12
CA ARG A 4 13.81 -12.99 6.36
C ARG A 4 12.43 -13.52 6.79
N LYS A 5 12.17 -13.60 8.10
CA LYS A 5 10.89 -14.09 8.64
C LYS A 5 9.74 -13.15 8.24
N LEU A 6 9.96 -11.85 8.38
CA LEU A 6 8.96 -10.83 8.09
C LEU A 6 8.65 -10.77 6.59
N PHE A 7 9.69 -10.78 5.75
CA PHE A 7 9.55 -10.80 4.30
C PHE A 7 8.84 -12.06 3.81
N ARG A 8 9.11 -13.23 4.39
CA ARG A 8 8.36 -14.46 4.07
C ARG A 8 6.87 -14.32 4.38
N SER A 9 6.50 -13.69 5.50
CA SER A 9 5.10 -13.41 5.84
C SER A 9 4.47 -12.41 4.86
N LYS A 10 5.21 -11.39 4.43
CA LYS A 10 4.78 -10.46 3.38
C LYS A 10 4.43 -11.20 2.08
N ILE A 11 5.34 -12.04 1.60
CA ILE A 11 5.13 -12.83 0.38
C ILE A 11 3.91 -13.75 0.54
N GLN A 12 3.80 -14.46 1.65
CA GLN A 12 2.63 -15.31 1.93
C GLN A 12 1.31 -14.53 1.91
N LEU A 13 1.28 -13.35 2.54
CA LEU A 13 0.10 -12.48 2.51
C LEU A 13 -0.26 -12.08 1.07
N LEU A 14 0.71 -11.67 0.25
CA LEU A 14 0.44 -11.30 -1.15
C LEU A 14 -0.13 -12.48 -1.95
N PHE A 15 0.41 -13.69 -1.77
CA PHE A 15 -0.17 -14.88 -2.39
C PHE A 15 -1.62 -15.11 -1.98
N THR A 16 -1.93 -14.99 -0.69
CA THR A 16 -3.28 -15.13 -0.19
C THR A 16 -4.23 -14.09 -0.78
N LEU A 17 -3.79 -12.83 -0.89
CA LEU A 17 -4.60 -11.76 -1.48
C LEU A 17 -4.86 -11.98 -2.96
N ILE A 18 -3.87 -12.45 -3.72
CA ILE A 18 -4.01 -12.79 -5.14
C ILE A 18 -4.94 -13.99 -5.32
N TYR A 19 -4.68 -15.07 -4.58
CA TYR A 19 -5.46 -16.31 -4.66
C TYR A 19 -6.94 -16.10 -4.33
N ASN A 20 -7.24 -15.26 -3.34
CA ASN A 20 -8.61 -14.93 -2.95
C ASN A 20 -9.26 -13.86 -3.84
N GLY A 21 -8.56 -13.35 -4.87
CA GLY A 21 -9.07 -12.34 -5.79
C GLY A 21 -9.15 -10.92 -5.23
N TYR A 22 -8.61 -10.65 -4.04
CA TYR A 22 -8.57 -9.31 -3.46
C TYR A 22 -7.53 -8.41 -4.12
N LEU A 23 -6.43 -8.99 -4.60
CA LEU A 23 -5.35 -8.28 -5.29
C LEU A 23 -5.25 -8.81 -6.73
N ARG A 24 -5.59 -7.94 -7.69
CA ARG A 24 -5.73 -8.24 -9.12
C ARG A 24 -4.93 -7.29 -10.01
N ASP A 25 -4.49 -6.14 -9.48
CA ASP A 25 -3.62 -5.19 -10.17
C ASP A 25 -2.13 -5.51 -9.88
N ILE A 26 -1.38 -5.84 -10.92
CA ILE A 26 0.06 -6.14 -10.84
C ILE A 26 0.89 -4.94 -10.37
N ARG A 27 0.48 -3.70 -10.69
CA ARG A 27 1.13 -2.47 -10.20
C ARG A 27 1.03 -2.40 -8.67
N LEU A 28 -0.11 -2.81 -8.12
CA LEU A 28 -0.33 -2.85 -6.68
C LEU A 28 0.42 -4.01 -6.00
N VAL A 29 0.57 -5.16 -6.66
CA VAL A 29 1.49 -6.23 -6.18
C VAL A 29 2.90 -5.70 -6.02
N LYS A 30 3.41 -4.98 -7.03
CA LYS A 30 4.72 -4.33 -6.97
C LYS A 30 4.79 -3.29 -5.87
N ALA A 31 3.78 -2.43 -5.75
CA ALA A 31 3.71 -1.42 -4.69
C ALA A 31 3.77 -2.05 -3.29
N PHE A 32 2.99 -3.11 -3.04
CA PHE A 32 3.06 -3.83 -1.77
C PHE A 32 4.45 -4.40 -1.54
N LEU A 33 5.07 -5.00 -2.56
CA LEU A 33 6.41 -5.58 -2.46
C LEU A 33 7.47 -4.54 -2.10
N ASP A 34 7.39 -3.35 -2.70
CA ASP A 34 8.32 -2.24 -2.51
C ASP A 34 8.14 -1.54 -1.16
N VAL A 35 6.90 -1.28 -0.75
CA VAL A 35 6.59 -0.45 0.43
C VAL A 35 6.58 -1.33 1.69
N PRO A 36 7.46 -1.09 2.68
CA PRO A 36 7.56 -1.93 3.87
C PRO A 36 6.62 -1.46 4.98
N LEU A 37 5.48 -2.13 5.16
CA LEU A 37 4.46 -1.80 6.17
C LEU A 37 5.04 -1.54 7.57
N LYS A 38 6.06 -2.30 7.97
CA LYS A 38 6.73 -2.13 9.27
C LYS A 38 7.25 -0.71 9.52
N GLN A 39 7.65 0.02 8.47
CA GLN A 39 8.18 1.39 8.61
C GLN A 39 7.11 2.45 8.88
N PHE A 40 5.83 2.08 8.70
CA PHE A 40 4.67 2.93 8.95
C PHE A 40 4.04 2.68 10.33
N ILE A 41 4.65 1.81 11.14
CA ILE A 41 4.20 1.49 12.48
C ILE A 41 5.29 1.98 13.45
N PRO A 42 4.95 2.72 14.52
CA PRO A 42 5.90 3.08 15.57
C PRO A 42 6.61 1.85 16.15
N ASN A 43 7.90 1.98 16.45
CA ASN A 43 8.75 0.85 16.86
C ASN A 43 8.24 0.17 18.14
N GLU A 44 7.66 0.96 19.04
CA GLU A 44 7.11 0.52 20.32
C GLU A 44 5.95 -0.46 20.13
N LEU A 45 5.26 -0.40 18.97
CA LEU A 45 4.12 -1.25 18.65
C LEU A 45 4.52 -2.54 17.92
N HIS A 46 5.77 -2.69 17.47
CA HIS A 46 6.21 -3.83 16.66
C HIS A 46 6.15 -5.17 17.42
N SER A 47 6.32 -5.16 18.74
CA SER A 47 6.25 -6.36 19.58
C SER A 47 4.82 -6.81 19.90
N HIS A 48 3.83 -5.95 19.68
CA HIS A 48 2.45 -6.21 20.11
C HIS A 48 1.62 -6.96 19.08
N PHE A 49 2.00 -6.94 17.80
CA PHE A 49 1.19 -7.53 16.73
C PHE A 49 2.04 -8.21 15.67
N LYS A 50 1.44 -9.20 15.01
CA LYS A 50 2.06 -9.86 13.86
C LYS A 50 1.86 -8.99 12.62
N ILE A 51 2.94 -8.41 12.12
CA ILE A 51 2.93 -7.67 10.86
C ILE A 51 2.76 -8.66 9.68
N TYR A 52 2.08 -8.22 8.62
CA TYR A 52 1.72 -9.03 7.44
C TYR A 52 0.74 -10.18 7.72
N THR A 53 -0.21 -9.93 8.61
CA THR A 53 -1.49 -10.65 8.64
C THR A 53 -2.55 -9.83 7.92
N ASP A 54 -3.56 -10.48 7.37
CA ASP A 54 -4.69 -9.79 6.75
C ASP A 54 -5.68 -9.28 7.81
N ALA A 55 -5.24 -8.32 8.62
CA ALA A 55 -6.00 -7.70 9.69
C ALA A 55 -5.57 -6.23 9.86
N PRO A 56 -6.43 -5.36 10.42
CA PRO A 56 -6.03 -3.99 10.74
C PRO A 56 -4.86 -3.97 11.72
N VAL A 57 -3.92 -3.04 11.52
CA VAL A 57 -2.71 -2.95 12.35
C VAL A 57 -2.70 -1.63 13.12
N LEU A 58 -2.58 -1.69 14.44
CA LEU A 58 -2.47 -0.52 15.29
C LEU A 58 -1.21 0.28 14.96
N PHE A 59 -1.35 1.60 14.75
CA PHE A 59 -0.23 2.51 14.57
C PHE A 59 -0.24 3.70 15.54
N TYR A 60 -1.36 3.95 16.22
CA TYR A 60 -1.47 4.99 17.22
C TYR A 60 -2.39 4.54 18.35
N LEU A 61 -2.00 4.83 19.59
CA LEU A 61 -2.78 4.58 20.80
C LEU A 61 -2.42 5.64 21.83
N ASN A 62 -3.42 6.37 22.31
CA ASN A 62 -3.29 7.14 23.55
C ASN A 62 -3.71 6.24 24.72
N LYS A 63 -2.80 6.00 25.68
CA LYS A 63 -3.09 5.17 26.86
C LYS A 63 -4.11 5.81 27.80
N GLU A 64 -4.21 7.14 27.80
CA GLU A 64 -5.16 7.89 28.62
C GLU A 64 -6.55 7.94 27.97
N ASN A 65 -6.63 7.76 26.66
CA ASN A 65 -7.89 7.69 25.92
C ASN A 65 -7.85 6.58 24.84
N PRO A 66 -8.11 5.31 25.22
CA PRO A 66 -8.03 4.17 24.30
C PRO A 66 -8.95 4.27 23.08
N GLU A 67 -10.06 5.00 23.15
CA GLU A 67 -10.99 5.23 22.02
C GLU A 67 -10.34 6.02 20.86
N THR A 68 -9.21 6.67 21.13
CA THR A 68 -8.40 7.36 20.11
C THR A 68 -7.47 6.42 19.34
N LEU A 69 -7.49 5.11 19.61
CA LEU A 69 -6.67 4.15 18.88
C LEU A 69 -6.91 4.27 17.37
N ARG A 70 -5.84 4.19 16.58
CA ARG A 70 -5.95 4.20 15.12
C ARG A 70 -5.19 3.04 14.51
N THR A 71 -5.82 2.48 13.49
CA THR A 71 -5.32 1.34 12.75
C THR A 71 -5.08 1.71 11.29
N ILE A 72 -4.07 1.08 10.70
CA ILE A 72 -3.92 0.91 9.27
C ILE A 72 -4.94 -0.17 8.86
N SER A 73 -5.70 0.06 7.80
CA SER A 73 -6.67 -0.91 7.30
C SER A 73 -6.03 -2.25 6.95
N ALA A 74 -6.82 -3.34 6.98
CA ALA A 74 -6.35 -4.66 6.59
C ALA A 74 -5.84 -4.66 5.13
N PRO A 75 -4.79 -5.43 4.80
CA PRO A 75 -4.24 -5.54 3.45
C PRO A 75 -5.27 -5.83 2.33
N HIS A 76 -6.24 -6.73 2.53
CA HIS A 76 -7.30 -6.93 1.53
C HIS A 76 -8.12 -5.65 1.32
N MET A 77 -8.39 -4.92 2.40
CA MET A 77 -9.19 -3.70 2.33
C MET A 77 -8.42 -2.58 1.64
N ILE A 78 -7.10 -2.46 1.88
CA ILE A 78 -6.24 -1.55 1.12
C ILE A 78 -6.24 -1.92 -0.37
N SER A 79 -6.18 -3.22 -0.68
CA SER A 79 -6.21 -3.71 -2.07
C SER A 79 -7.52 -3.34 -2.77
N ILE A 80 -8.65 -3.53 -2.09
CA ILE A 80 -9.96 -3.12 -2.60
C ILE A 80 -10.02 -1.60 -2.77
N MET A 81 -9.64 -0.82 -1.75
CA MET A 81 -9.68 0.65 -1.81
C MET A 81 -8.92 1.22 -3.01
N LEU A 82 -7.65 0.82 -3.19
CA LEU A 82 -6.82 1.36 -4.27
C LEU A 82 -7.25 0.89 -5.67
N GLN A 83 -7.75 -0.33 -5.80
CA GLN A 83 -8.24 -0.83 -7.09
C GLN A 83 -9.60 -0.21 -7.47
N GLN A 84 -10.46 0.10 -6.51
CA GLN A 84 -11.74 0.77 -6.82
C GLN A 84 -11.56 2.25 -7.16
N LEU A 85 -10.42 2.86 -6.86
CA LEU A 85 -10.12 4.20 -7.38
C LEU A 85 -9.75 4.17 -8.87
N LEU A 86 -9.25 3.03 -9.37
CA LEU A 86 -8.68 2.91 -10.73
C LEU A 86 -7.67 4.04 -11.00
N LEU A 87 -6.69 4.18 -10.11
CA LEU A 87 -5.64 5.19 -10.23
C LEU A 87 -4.82 4.99 -11.51
N GLU A 88 -4.67 6.08 -12.25
CA GLU A 88 -3.72 6.24 -13.36
C GLU A 88 -2.47 7.01 -12.92
N GLU A 89 -1.44 7.03 -13.77
CA GLU A 89 -0.11 7.53 -13.37
C GLU A 89 -0.10 9.00 -12.93
N ASP A 90 -1.03 9.81 -13.45
CA ASP A 90 -1.14 11.26 -13.31
C ASP A 90 -2.36 11.73 -12.51
N ASP A 91 -3.14 10.80 -11.93
CA ASP A 91 -4.29 11.15 -11.09
C ASP A 91 -3.89 11.89 -9.81
N ASP A 92 -4.46 13.08 -9.59
CA ASP A 92 -4.41 13.73 -8.28
C ASP A 92 -5.36 13.02 -7.30
N LEU A 93 -4.85 12.67 -6.12
CA LEU A 93 -5.55 11.90 -5.09
C LEU A 93 -5.62 12.66 -3.76
N LEU A 94 -6.84 12.84 -3.25
CA LEU A 94 -7.11 13.29 -1.90
C LEU A 94 -7.46 12.11 -0.99
N ILE A 95 -6.79 11.99 0.15
CA ILE A 95 -7.06 10.95 1.16
C ILE A 95 -7.55 11.61 2.45
N LEU A 96 -8.74 11.23 2.90
CA LEU A 96 -9.31 11.67 4.17
C LEU A 96 -9.01 10.62 5.25
N GLY A 97 -8.22 11.03 6.26
CA GLY A 97 -7.71 10.18 7.33
C GLY A 97 -6.36 9.55 6.97
N ALA A 98 -5.34 9.79 7.80
CA ALA A 98 -3.96 9.52 7.39
C ALA A 98 -3.58 8.03 7.35
N LYS A 99 -4.17 7.20 8.23
CA LYS A 99 -3.86 5.76 8.34
C LYS A 99 -2.36 5.45 8.35
N SER A 100 -1.57 6.27 9.06
CA SER A 100 -0.09 6.27 9.13
C SER A 100 0.68 6.69 7.87
N GLY A 101 0.00 6.98 6.76
CA GLY A 101 0.62 7.29 5.46
C GLY A 101 0.88 6.07 4.57
N TYR A 102 0.62 4.84 5.06
CA TYR A 102 0.90 3.61 4.30
C TYR A 102 0.08 3.51 3.01
N ILE A 103 -1.22 3.86 3.06
CA ILE A 103 -2.09 3.85 1.88
C ILE A 103 -1.59 4.86 0.84
N ALA A 104 -1.17 6.05 1.27
CA ALA A 104 -0.63 7.07 0.39
C ALA A 104 0.70 6.66 -0.27
N ALA A 105 1.57 5.97 0.49
CA ALA A 105 2.81 5.43 -0.05
C ALA A 105 2.56 4.36 -1.13
N LEU A 106 1.54 3.51 -0.95
CA LEU A 106 1.11 2.56 -1.99
C LEU A 106 0.46 3.28 -3.17
N ALA A 107 -0.40 4.27 -2.93
CA ALA A 107 -1.02 5.07 -3.99
C ALA A 107 0.02 5.81 -4.84
N HIS A 108 1.09 6.33 -4.24
CA HIS A 108 2.18 6.99 -4.97
C HIS A 108 2.89 6.04 -5.95
N LYS A 109 2.92 4.74 -5.68
CA LYS A 109 3.46 3.75 -6.60
C LYS A 109 2.56 3.52 -7.82
N LEU A 110 1.26 3.83 -7.71
CA LEU A 110 0.29 3.73 -8.80
C LEU A 110 0.19 5.05 -9.59
N ALA A 111 0.17 6.19 -8.89
CA ALA A 111 0.08 7.53 -9.44
C ALA A 111 1.36 8.36 -9.14
N PRO A 112 2.52 8.02 -9.72
CA PRO A 112 3.79 8.68 -9.39
C PRO A 112 3.91 10.12 -9.90
N LYS A 113 3.10 10.53 -10.88
CA LYS A 113 3.07 11.88 -11.46
C LYS A 113 1.96 12.75 -10.85
N GLY A 114 0.94 12.12 -10.28
CA GLY A 114 -0.15 12.79 -9.58
C GLY A 114 0.25 13.36 -8.21
N LYS A 115 -0.49 14.37 -7.75
CA LYS A 115 -0.36 14.96 -6.41
C LYS A 115 -1.16 14.12 -5.43
N ILE A 116 -0.53 13.71 -4.33
CA ILE A 116 -1.21 12.99 -3.25
C ILE A 116 -1.26 13.87 -2.02
N VAL A 117 -2.47 14.14 -1.53
CA VAL A 117 -2.71 14.95 -0.34
C VAL A 117 -3.49 14.16 0.69
N ILE A 118 -3.02 14.19 1.93
CA ILE A 118 -3.70 13.61 3.10
C ILE A 118 -4.26 14.76 3.94
N LEU A 119 -5.55 14.67 4.29
CA LEU A 119 -6.17 15.49 5.32
C LEU A 119 -6.32 14.67 6.61
N GLU A 120 -5.82 15.22 7.71
CA GLU A 120 -5.88 14.58 9.02
C GLU A 120 -6.17 15.62 10.10
N ALA A 121 -7.28 15.46 10.83
CA ALA A 121 -7.66 16.41 11.87
C ALA A 121 -6.71 16.38 13.06
N ASN A 122 -6.14 15.22 13.39
CA ASN A 122 -5.32 15.08 14.59
C ASN A 122 -3.84 15.39 14.30
N GLN A 123 -3.34 16.48 14.90
CA GLN A 123 -1.97 16.94 14.72
C GLN A 123 -0.89 15.90 15.09
N VAL A 124 -1.13 15.07 16.10
CA VAL A 124 -0.18 14.01 16.52
C VAL A 124 -0.12 12.90 15.47
N ILE A 125 -1.28 12.47 14.95
CA ILE A 125 -1.36 11.47 13.88
C ILE A 125 -0.77 12.02 12.58
N ALA A 126 -1.01 13.29 12.26
CA ALA A 126 -0.41 13.95 11.11
C ALA A 126 1.12 13.97 11.22
N LYS A 127 1.67 14.28 12.40
CA LYS A 127 3.12 14.25 12.63
C LYS A 127 3.70 12.84 12.48
N ILE A 128 3.08 11.82 13.06
CA ILE A 128 3.48 10.40 12.88
C ILE A 128 3.49 10.05 11.38
N THR A 129 2.48 10.49 10.66
CA THR A 129 2.35 10.24 9.21
C THR A 129 3.45 10.92 8.42
N GLN A 130 3.76 12.18 8.71
CA GLN A 130 4.88 12.90 8.09
C GLN A 130 6.22 12.20 8.35
N ASP A 131 6.48 11.80 9.59
CA ASP A 131 7.72 11.10 9.96
C ASP A 131 7.83 9.73 9.25
N ASN A 132 6.71 9.02 9.11
CA ASN A 132 6.67 7.77 8.35
C ASN A 132 6.99 7.99 6.87
N LEU A 133 6.41 9.02 6.25
CA LEU A 133 6.64 9.37 4.86
C LEU A 133 8.10 9.81 4.62
N GLU A 134 8.66 10.64 5.49
CA GLU A 134 10.06 11.10 5.44
C GLU A 134 11.03 9.91 5.52
N ARG A 135 10.83 8.98 6.45
CA ARG A 135 11.67 7.77 6.55
C ARG A 135 11.64 6.90 5.29
N ASN A 136 10.59 7.01 4.47
CA ASN A 136 10.46 6.30 3.20
C ASN A 136 10.78 7.19 1.97
N GLY A 137 11.30 8.40 2.18
CA GLY A 137 11.67 9.33 1.10
C GLY A 137 10.48 9.92 0.34
N LEU A 138 9.31 10.02 0.98
CA LEU A 138 8.06 10.46 0.37
C LEU A 138 7.60 11.85 0.85
N GLN A 139 8.40 12.56 1.65
CA GLN A 139 8.03 13.88 2.20
C GLN A 139 7.74 14.92 1.11
N ASP A 140 8.40 14.82 -0.05
CA ASP A 140 8.22 15.71 -1.20
C ASP A 140 7.19 15.17 -2.22
N LYS A 141 6.61 13.99 -1.96
CA LYS A 141 5.70 13.27 -2.87
C LYS A 141 4.27 13.20 -2.34
N VAL A 142 4.12 13.20 -1.02
CA VAL A 142 2.82 13.12 -0.34
C VAL A 142 2.73 14.27 0.66
N LYS A 143 1.77 15.18 0.46
CA LYS A 143 1.54 16.32 1.36
C LYS A 143 0.56 15.92 2.46
N VAL A 144 0.90 16.20 3.71
CA VAL A 144 0.00 16.03 4.86
C VAL A 144 -0.45 17.40 5.35
N ILE A 145 -1.76 17.62 5.42
CA ILE A 145 -2.36 18.87 5.89
C ILE A 145 -3.21 18.56 7.13
N VAL A 146 -2.99 19.34 8.19
CA VAL A 146 -3.83 19.29 9.39
C VAL A 146 -5.04 20.17 9.15
N ASP A 147 -6.18 19.56 8.89
CA ASP A 147 -7.46 20.23 8.63
C ASP A 147 -8.62 19.26 8.87
N ASN A 148 -9.85 19.77 8.92
CA ASN A 148 -11.05 18.94 8.95
C ASN A 148 -11.21 18.19 7.62
N PRO A 149 -11.08 16.85 7.60
CA PRO A 149 -11.11 16.08 6.36
C PRO A 149 -12.42 16.25 5.57
N LEU A 150 -13.56 16.48 6.24
CA LEU A 150 -14.87 16.62 5.60
C LEU A 150 -15.03 17.89 4.76
N ASN A 151 -14.16 18.88 4.94
CA ASN A 151 -14.14 20.06 4.08
C ASN A 151 -13.55 19.75 2.69
N GLY A 152 -12.87 18.60 2.55
CA GLY A 152 -12.01 18.34 1.41
C GLY A 152 -10.88 19.37 1.33
N GLN A 153 -10.38 19.60 0.13
CA GLN A 153 -9.39 20.64 -0.14
C GLN A 153 -9.74 21.40 -1.43
N PRO A 154 -10.67 22.37 -1.36
CA PRO A 154 -11.21 23.05 -2.53
C PRO A 154 -10.17 23.90 -3.27
N GLU A 155 -9.13 24.39 -2.59
CA GLU A 155 -8.06 25.18 -3.23
C GLU A 155 -7.19 24.37 -4.19
N LEU A 156 -7.18 23.04 -4.04
CA LEU A 156 -6.43 22.12 -4.89
C LEU A 156 -7.34 21.30 -5.82
N ALA A 157 -8.67 21.50 -5.73
CA ALA A 157 -9.63 20.88 -6.62
C ALA A 157 -9.47 21.42 -8.06
N PRO A 158 -9.92 20.67 -9.10
CA PRO A 158 -10.62 19.39 -9.03
C PRO A 158 -9.71 18.21 -8.66
N TRP A 159 -10.28 17.20 -8.01
CA TRP A 159 -9.62 15.93 -7.70
C TRP A 159 -10.09 14.83 -8.65
N GLN A 160 -9.15 14.14 -9.29
CA GLN A 160 -9.50 12.93 -10.04
C GLN A 160 -10.00 11.86 -9.07
N LYS A 161 -9.32 11.68 -7.92
CA LYS A 161 -9.69 10.63 -6.96
C LYS A 161 -9.80 11.18 -5.53
N ILE A 162 -10.83 10.77 -4.81
CA ILE A 162 -11.01 11.03 -3.37
C ILE A 162 -11.22 9.70 -2.65
N LEU A 163 -10.37 9.39 -1.68
CA LEU A 163 -10.47 8.20 -0.84
C LEU A 163 -10.78 8.59 0.61
N VAL A 164 -11.87 8.05 1.16
CA VAL A 164 -12.25 8.28 2.55
C VAL A 164 -11.96 7.04 3.37
N THR A 165 -11.11 7.16 4.40
CA THR A 165 -10.63 6.00 5.17
C THR A 165 -11.25 5.87 6.56
N GLY A 166 -12.33 6.58 6.84
CA GLY A 166 -13.15 6.47 8.05
C GLY A 166 -14.62 6.61 7.71
N ALA A 167 -15.50 6.04 8.52
CA ALA A 167 -16.93 6.08 8.29
C ALA A 167 -17.44 7.53 8.26
N ILE A 168 -18.23 7.87 7.24
CA ILE A 168 -18.89 9.17 7.12
C ILE A 168 -20.39 8.99 6.98
N LYS A 169 -21.15 9.95 7.49
CA LYS A 169 -22.60 10.01 7.26
C LYS A 169 -22.90 10.48 5.83
N GLN A 170 -24.05 10.08 5.31
CA GLN A 170 -24.43 10.32 3.91
C GLN A 170 -24.47 11.82 3.59
N GLU A 171 -25.00 12.65 4.47
CA GLU A 171 -25.14 14.10 4.32
C GLU A 171 -23.80 14.85 4.28
N ARG A 172 -22.74 14.25 4.82
CA ARG A 172 -21.40 14.85 4.90
C ARG A 172 -20.58 14.70 3.61
N ILE A 173 -21.13 14.04 2.59
CA ILE A 173 -20.40 13.75 1.34
C ILE A 173 -20.41 14.89 0.32
N ILE A 174 -21.41 15.78 0.37
CA ILE A 174 -21.62 16.82 -0.65
C ILE A 174 -20.38 17.67 -0.91
N PRO A 175 -19.69 18.22 0.12
CA PRO A 175 -18.53 19.07 -0.11
C PRO A 175 -17.42 18.36 -0.89
N LEU A 176 -17.30 17.04 -0.74
CA LEU A 176 -16.31 16.21 -1.42
C LEU A 176 -16.71 15.95 -2.87
N LEU A 177 -17.99 15.65 -3.13
CA LEU A 177 -18.50 15.41 -4.48
C LEU A 177 -18.32 16.63 -5.40
N LEU A 178 -18.51 17.84 -4.86
CA LEU A 178 -18.33 19.08 -5.63
C LEU A 178 -16.88 19.32 -6.06
N GLN A 179 -15.92 18.72 -5.36
CA GLN A 179 -14.49 18.83 -5.66
C GLN A 179 -13.99 17.76 -6.61
N LEU A 180 -14.80 16.76 -6.97
CA LEU A 180 -14.43 15.76 -7.98
C LEU A 180 -14.31 16.40 -9.37
N ASP A 181 -13.33 15.93 -10.14
CA ASP A 181 -13.22 16.24 -11.56
C ASP A 181 -14.52 15.87 -12.28
N SER A 182 -15.02 16.77 -13.13
CA SER A 182 -16.25 16.55 -13.88
C SER A 182 -16.08 15.57 -15.05
N SER A 183 -14.86 15.20 -15.42
CA SER A 183 -14.62 14.32 -16.57
C SER A 183 -14.84 12.85 -16.20
N ASP A 184 -14.41 12.46 -15.00
CA ASP A 184 -14.42 11.07 -14.50
C ASP A 184 -13.98 10.96 -13.02
N GLY A 185 -14.22 11.99 -12.21
CA GLY A 185 -13.79 12.01 -10.82
C GLY A 185 -14.44 10.89 -9.99
N VAL A 186 -13.66 10.19 -9.17
CA VAL A 186 -14.12 9.06 -8.34
C VAL A 186 -13.95 9.36 -6.86
N LEU A 187 -15.03 9.21 -6.10
CA LEU A 187 -14.99 9.10 -4.65
C LEU A 187 -15.23 7.64 -4.24
N PHE A 188 -14.42 7.14 -3.30
CA PHE A 188 -14.67 5.86 -2.64
C PHE A 188 -14.68 6.07 -1.12
N ALA A 189 -15.81 5.78 -0.47
CA ALA A 189 -16.00 6.04 0.97
C ALA A 189 -16.86 4.99 1.69
N PRO A 190 -16.57 4.66 2.96
CA PRO A 190 -17.49 3.91 3.81
C PRO A 190 -18.59 4.84 4.32
N ILE A 191 -19.80 4.69 3.76
CA ILE A 191 -20.94 5.56 4.07
C ILE A 191 -21.98 4.80 4.90
N GLY A 192 -22.38 5.38 6.02
CA GLY A 192 -23.44 4.84 6.89
C GLY A 192 -23.34 5.36 8.31
N GLU A 193 -24.46 5.34 9.01
CA GLU A 193 -24.58 5.88 10.39
C GLU A 193 -24.30 4.83 11.47
N ASN A 194 -24.35 3.54 11.10
CA ASN A 194 -24.24 2.42 12.03
C ASN A 194 -22.82 1.84 12.09
N LEU A 195 -22.60 0.89 13.00
CA LEU A 195 -21.33 0.14 13.12
C LEU A 195 -20.89 -0.53 11.81
N ILE A 196 -21.84 -0.87 10.93
CA ILE A 196 -21.60 -1.43 9.60
C ILE A 196 -21.98 -0.37 8.55
N GLN A 197 -21.05 -0.06 7.65
CA GLN A 197 -21.24 0.88 6.55
C GLN A 197 -21.24 0.15 5.20
N ASP A 198 -21.75 0.81 4.16
CA ASP A 198 -21.55 0.38 2.78
C ASP A 198 -20.35 1.15 2.20
N TYR A 199 -19.30 0.44 1.81
CA TYR A 199 -18.21 1.06 1.06
C TYR A 199 -18.69 1.34 -0.37
N THR A 200 -18.86 2.62 -0.65
CA THR A 200 -19.60 3.13 -1.80
C THR A 200 -18.65 3.89 -2.72
N GLN A 201 -18.76 3.61 -4.01
CA GLN A 201 -18.08 4.32 -5.08
C GLN A 201 -19.05 5.28 -5.73
N ILE A 202 -18.64 6.52 -5.94
CA ILE A 202 -19.42 7.55 -6.63
C ILE A 202 -18.54 8.17 -7.71
N ILE A 203 -19.06 8.21 -8.94
CA ILE A 203 -18.39 8.78 -10.10
C ILE A 203 -19.10 10.07 -10.52
N ARG A 204 -18.35 11.11 -10.86
CA ARG A 204 -18.86 12.36 -11.40
C ARG A 204 -18.63 12.44 -12.91
N ILE A 205 -19.68 12.79 -13.65
CA ILE A 205 -19.61 13.08 -15.10
C ILE A 205 -20.45 14.32 -15.40
N GLY A 206 -19.78 15.38 -15.85
CA GLY A 206 -20.33 16.72 -15.93
C GLY A 206 -20.88 17.15 -14.56
N ASN A 207 -22.20 17.26 -14.48
CA ASN A 207 -22.94 17.63 -13.28
C ASN A 207 -23.69 16.46 -12.64
N GLU A 208 -23.53 15.25 -13.17
CA GLU A 208 -24.23 14.05 -12.71
C GLU A 208 -23.33 13.16 -11.87
N PHE A 209 -23.95 12.42 -10.94
CA PHE A 209 -23.28 11.55 -10.00
C PHE A 209 -23.89 10.16 -10.00
N TYR A 210 -23.03 9.14 -10.09
CA TYR A 210 -23.42 7.74 -10.23
C TYR A 210 -22.81 6.92 -9.11
N GLY A 211 -23.64 6.25 -8.31
CA GLY A 211 -23.22 5.54 -7.10
C GLY A 211 -23.38 4.02 -7.18
N LYS A 212 -22.39 3.27 -6.68
CA LYS A 212 -22.43 1.81 -6.49
C LYS A 212 -21.95 1.43 -5.10
N LYS A 213 -22.74 0.64 -4.39
CA LYS A 213 -22.36 0.03 -3.11
C LYS A 213 -21.62 -1.28 -3.38
N HIS A 214 -20.38 -1.39 -2.91
CA HIS A 214 -19.52 -2.55 -3.24
C HIS A 214 -19.54 -3.62 -2.16
N LEU A 215 -19.39 -3.24 -0.89
CA LEU A 215 -19.31 -4.21 0.20
C LEU A 215 -19.68 -3.58 1.56
N ARG A 216 -20.13 -4.43 2.48
CA ARG A 216 -20.34 -4.05 3.88
C ARG A 216 -19.03 -4.07 4.65
N VAL A 217 -18.75 -3.01 5.39
CA VAL A 217 -17.48 -2.81 6.11
C VAL A 217 -17.70 -2.29 7.51
N ARG A 218 -16.64 -2.36 8.34
CA ARG A 218 -16.63 -1.79 9.68
C ARG A 218 -15.42 -0.87 9.84
N PHE A 219 -15.64 0.41 9.59
CA PHE A 219 -14.67 1.48 9.83
C PHE A 219 -15.03 2.23 11.10
N THR A 220 -14.01 2.72 11.81
CA THR A 220 -14.22 3.75 12.82
C THR A 220 -14.66 5.05 12.14
N PRO A 221 -15.43 5.92 12.82
CA PRO A 221 -15.76 7.24 12.30
C PRO A 221 -14.52 8.00 11.80
N LEU A 222 -14.70 8.75 10.71
CA LEU A 222 -13.68 9.67 10.21
C LEU A 222 -13.56 10.84 11.19
N ILE A 223 -12.43 10.93 11.87
CA ILE A 223 -12.19 12.00 12.84
C ILE A 223 -12.33 13.36 12.15
N THR A 224 -13.15 14.20 12.76
CA THR A 224 -13.24 15.63 12.46
C THR A 224 -12.65 16.45 13.61
N GLN A 225 -12.37 17.73 13.36
CA GLN A 225 -11.99 18.66 14.43
C GLN A 225 -13.06 18.73 15.53
N ILE A 226 -14.34 18.65 15.14
CA ILE A 226 -15.50 18.62 16.05
C ILE A 226 -15.45 17.40 16.97
N GLU A 227 -15.20 16.21 16.41
CA GLU A 227 -15.06 14.98 17.21
C GLU A 227 -13.82 15.00 18.12
N LEU A 228 -12.72 15.65 17.73
CA LEU A 228 -11.56 15.83 18.61
C LEU A 228 -11.84 16.77 19.79
N ASP A 229 -12.67 17.78 19.58
CA ASP A 229 -13.05 18.73 20.62
C ASP A 229 -14.16 18.16 21.52
N GLU A 230 -15.06 17.32 21.00
CA GLU A 230 -16.03 16.53 21.78
C GLU A 230 -15.35 15.41 22.60
N LEU A 231 -14.33 14.73 22.06
CA LEU A 231 -13.53 13.73 22.79
C LEU A 231 -12.71 14.32 23.95
N LYS A 232 -12.53 15.65 23.99
CA LYS A 232 -11.94 16.36 25.15
C LYS A 232 -12.97 16.75 26.21
N LEU A 233 -14.26 16.64 25.93
CA LEU A 233 -15.34 17.19 26.75
C LEU A 233 -16.28 16.14 27.36
N VAL A 234 -16.09 14.84 27.10
CA VAL A 234 -16.95 13.79 27.67
C VAL A 234 -16.15 12.58 28.16
N THR A 235 -15.82 12.55 29.45
CA THR A 235 -16.14 11.38 30.29
C THR A 235 -17.58 11.57 30.74
N GLU A 236 -18.51 10.73 30.28
CA GLU A 236 -19.88 10.46 30.77
C GLU A 236 -20.90 10.22 29.63
N ILE A 237 -21.23 8.94 29.47
CA ILE A 237 -22.35 8.24 28.81
C ILE A 237 -23.58 9.09 28.37
N THR A 238 -24.13 8.85 27.17
CA THR A 238 -25.46 8.21 26.91
C THR A 238 -25.84 8.11 25.43
N GLU A 239 -26.74 7.15 25.19
CA GLU A 239 -27.29 6.58 23.95
C GLU A 239 -27.82 7.57 22.92
N ILE A 240 -27.74 7.19 21.63
CA ILE A 240 -28.48 7.85 20.55
C ILE A 240 -29.33 6.79 19.83
N ASN A 241 -30.66 6.97 19.93
CA ASN A 241 -31.64 6.44 18.99
C ASN A 241 -31.68 7.33 17.75
N THR A 242 -31.89 6.76 16.57
CA THR A 242 -32.79 7.30 15.53
C THR A 242 -33.02 6.25 14.45
N GLU A 243 -34.30 5.96 14.20
CA GLU A 243 -34.80 5.36 12.97
C GLU A 243 -35.02 6.48 11.96
N ASP A 244 -34.57 6.30 10.72
CA ASP A 244 -35.20 6.87 9.53
C ASP A 244 -34.90 5.96 8.33
N VAL A 245 -35.95 5.52 7.63
CA VAL A 245 -35.89 4.70 6.41
C VAL A 245 -36.13 5.62 5.22
N ILE A 246 -35.14 5.74 4.33
CA ILE A 246 -35.23 6.51 3.07
C ILE A 246 -35.38 5.51 1.90
N PRO A 247 -36.28 5.75 0.92
CA PRO A 247 -36.56 4.79 -0.15
C PRO A 247 -35.37 4.55 -1.10
N GLU A 248 -35.27 3.32 -1.59
CA GLU A 248 -34.22 2.82 -2.48
C GLU A 248 -34.36 3.43 -3.89
N HIS A 249 -33.23 3.93 -4.42
CA HIS A 249 -32.91 4.22 -5.83
C HIS A 249 -32.68 5.67 -6.29
N GLN A 250 -33.03 6.71 -5.52
CA GLN A 250 -32.57 8.10 -5.80
C GLN A 250 -32.39 8.89 -4.51
N LEU A 251 -31.22 9.50 -4.32
CA LEU A 251 -30.92 10.37 -3.17
C LEU A 251 -30.60 11.77 -3.67
N SER A 252 -31.43 12.75 -3.27
CA SER A 252 -31.14 14.18 -3.43
C SER A 252 -30.49 14.67 -2.14
N ILE A 253 -29.25 15.13 -2.19
CA ILE A 253 -28.60 15.79 -1.06
C ILE A 253 -28.30 17.22 -1.48
N GLY A 254 -29.08 18.17 -0.96
CA GLY A 254 -29.10 19.54 -1.48
C GLY A 254 -29.55 19.55 -2.95
N ASN A 255 -28.73 20.16 -3.83
CA ASN A 255 -28.98 20.25 -5.27
C ASN A 255 -28.32 19.11 -6.08
N ILE A 256 -27.67 18.14 -5.42
CA ILE A 256 -27.00 17.02 -6.10
C ILE A 256 -27.91 15.80 -6.06
N LEU A 257 -28.18 15.23 -7.23
CA LEU A 257 -28.87 13.95 -7.38
C LEU A 257 -27.82 12.84 -7.60
N ILE A 258 -27.86 11.80 -6.76
CA ILE A 258 -27.03 10.60 -6.92
C ILE A 258 -27.93 9.44 -7.37
N ASN A 259 -27.62 8.86 -8.53
CA ASN A 259 -28.32 7.70 -9.06
C ASN A 259 -27.62 6.42 -8.58
N TYR A 260 -28.28 5.66 -7.71
CA TYR A 260 -27.79 4.38 -7.19
C TYR A 260 -28.46 3.21 -7.92
N SER A 261 -27.68 2.31 -8.52
CA SER A 261 -28.16 0.98 -8.92
C SER A 261 -27.04 -0.05 -8.75
N SER A 262 -27.41 -1.32 -8.54
CA SER A 262 -26.48 -2.46 -8.41
C SER A 262 -25.55 -2.58 -9.61
N ASP A 263 -26.08 -2.27 -10.78
CA ASP A 263 -25.45 -2.52 -12.07
C ASP A 263 -25.17 -1.22 -12.83
N ILE A 264 -25.48 -0.04 -12.29
CA ILE A 264 -25.36 1.22 -13.04
C ILE A 264 -23.93 1.49 -13.53
N LEU A 265 -22.91 1.13 -12.76
CA LEU A 265 -21.52 1.27 -13.20
C LEU A 265 -21.07 0.15 -14.17
N ASP A 266 -21.79 -0.97 -14.22
CA ASP A 266 -21.52 -2.09 -15.13
C ASP A 266 -22.31 -1.93 -16.46
N GLU A 267 -23.52 -1.34 -16.41
CA GLU A 267 -24.44 -1.09 -17.52
C GLU A 267 -24.19 0.25 -18.21
N VAL A 268 -23.93 1.31 -17.44
CA VAL A 268 -23.45 2.56 -18.00
C VAL A 268 -21.98 2.34 -18.33
N ARG A 269 -21.71 1.92 -19.58
CA ARG A 269 -20.38 1.99 -20.17
C ARG A 269 -19.97 3.45 -20.22
N LEU A 270 -19.43 3.93 -19.11
CA LEU A 270 -18.82 5.23 -19.01
C LEU A 270 -17.55 5.16 -19.84
N GLU A 271 -17.60 5.60 -21.10
CA GLU A 271 -16.47 5.64 -22.02
C GLU A 271 -15.15 6.17 -21.37
N PRO A 272 -15.16 7.15 -20.43
CA PRO A 272 -13.97 7.51 -19.65
C PRO A 272 -13.51 6.41 -18.67
N PHE A 273 -14.42 5.84 -17.88
CA PHE A 273 -14.12 4.77 -16.90
C PHE A 273 -13.74 3.44 -17.56
N SER A 274 -14.20 3.20 -18.80
CA SER A 274 -13.84 2.03 -19.61
C SER A 274 -12.37 2.05 -20.07
N LYS A 275 -11.72 3.22 -20.02
CA LYS A 275 -10.29 3.37 -20.37
C LYS A 275 -9.37 3.06 -19.19
N SER A 276 -9.81 3.26 -17.95
CA SER A 276 -9.04 2.90 -16.77
C SER A 276 -9.09 1.40 -16.55
N GLN A 277 -7.94 0.74 -16.64
CA GLN A 277 -7.86 -0.73 -16.66
C GLN A 277 -7.10 -1.25 -15.43
N ILE A 278 -7.70 -2.23 -14.75
CA ILE A 278 -6.95 -3.06 -13.82
C ILE A 278 -5.90 -3.81 -14.64
N HIS A 279 -4.63 -3.62 -14.31
CA HIS A 279 -3.55 -4.37 -14.94
C HIS A 279 -3.53 -5.79 -14.39
N GLU A 280 -4.25 -6.70 -15.06
CA GLU A 280 -4.48 -8.07 -14.59
C GLU A 280 -3.18 -8.82 -14.28
N ILE A 281 -3.21 -9.63 -13.23
CA ILE A 281 -2.10 -10.49 -12.83
C ILE A 281 -2.02 -11.72 -13.74
N ASN A 282 -0.85 -11.99 -14.29
CA ASN A 282 -0.54 -13.21 -15.02
C ASN A 282 0.87 -13.72 -14.68
N SER A 283 1.22 -14.93 -15.12
CA SER A 283 2.50 -15.55 -14.76
C SER A 283 3.72 -14.77 -15.28
N GLU A 284 3.61 -14.11 -16.44
CA GLU A 284 4.71 -13.36 -17.04
C GLU A 284 4.96 -12.02 -16.32
N ASN A 285 3.90 -11.28 -15.95
CA ASN A 285 4.06 -10.02 -15.24
C ASN A 285 4.42 -10.22 -13.75
N VAL A 286 3.97 -11.30 -13.11
CA VAL A 286 4.45 -11.70 -11.77
C VAL A 286 5.93 -12.01 -11.80
N PHE A 287 6.38 -12.74 -12.81
CA PHE A 287 7.80 -13.04 -13.00
C PHE A 287 8.60 -11.75 -13.24
N LEU A 288 8.09 -10.83 -14.07
CA LEU A 288 8.72 -9.53 -14.31
C LEU A 288 8.86 -8.70 -13.03
N VAL A 289 7.79 -8.52 -12.24
CA VAL A 289 7.83 -7.78 -10.97
C VAL A 289 8.83 -8.40 -10.01
N ALA A 290 8.87 -9.73 -9.93
CA ALA A 290 9.84 -10.44 -9.10
C ALA A 290 11.29 -10.16 -9.54
N LEU A 291 11.59 -10.19 -10.84
CA LEU A 291 12.92 -9.88 -11.35
C LEU A 291 13.32 -8.43 -11.10
N GLU A 292 12.41 -7.47 -11.32
CA GLU A 292 12.65 -6.06 -11.04
C GLU A 292 12.98 -5.81 -9.56
N PHE A 293 12.26 -6.49 -8.66
CA PHE A 293 12.56 -6.41 -7.23
C PHE A 293 13.93 -7.01 -6.88
N ILE A 294 14.29 -8.16 -7.49
CA ILE A 294 15.60 -8.77 -7.26
C ILE A 294 16.71 -7.85 -7.77
N ASP A 295 16.55 -7.24 -8.95
CA ASP A 295 17.52 -6.32 -9.53
C ASP A 295 17.76 -5.12 -8.60
N GLN A 296 16.69 -4.46 -8.15
CA GLN A 296 16.76 -3.35 -7.19
C GLN A 296 17.41 -3.77 -5.86
N THR A 297 17.11 -4.98 -5.38
CA THR A 297 17.73 -5.53 -4.17
C THR A 297 19.23 -5.76 -4.36
N ILE A 298 19.68 -6.16 -5.56
CA ILE A 298 21.10 -6.32 -5.86
C ILE A 298 21.79 -4.96 -6.00
N ASP A 299 21.16 -3.98 -6.63
CA ASP A 299 21.69 -2.61 -6.72
C ASP A 299 21.98 -2.05 -5.32
N SER A 300 21.06 -2.21 -4.37
CA SER A 300 21.25 -1.72 -2.99
C SER A 300 22.34 -2.47 -2.19
N LEU A 301 22.76 -3.65 -2.64
CA LEU A 301 23.89 -4.39 -2.02
C LEU A 301 25.24 -3.76 -2.34
N SER A 302 25.37 -3.15 -3.52
CA SER A 302 26.62 -2.52 -3.96
C SER A 302 27.03 -1.35 -3.07
N GLU A 303 26.04 -0.68 -2.47
CA GLU A 303 26.20 0.49 -1.60
C GLU A 303 26.48 0.11 -0.14
N ASN A 304 26.17 -1.12 0.28
CA ASN A 304 26.21 -1.53 1.68
C ASN A 304 27.20 -2.67 1.95
N LYS A 305 28.26 -2.40 2.72
CA LYS A 305 29.30 -3.40 3.04
C LYS A 305 28.94 -4.37 4.18
N ASN A 306 27.79 -4.19 4.83
CA ASN A 306 27.39 -4.96 6.02
C ASN A 306 26.97 -6.39 5.66
N LEU A 307 27.66 -7.40 6.21
CA LEU A 307 27.40 -8.81 5.92
C LEU A 307 26.00 -9.27 6.37
N SER A 308 25.45 -8.72 7.46
CA SER A 308 24.10 -9.04 7.93
C SER A 308 23.04 -8.56 6.94
N TYR A 309 23.24 -7.37 6.39
CA TYR A 309 22.38 -6.81 5.34
C TYR A 309 22.47 -7.67 4.07
N TRP A 310 23.68 -8.05 3.64
CA TRP A 310 23.90 -8.97 2.52
C TRP A 310 23.18 -10.30 2.71
N THR A 311 23.37 -10.93 3.88
CA THR A 311 22.75 -12.22 4.20
C THR A 311 21.23 -12.12 4.11
N THR A 312 20.64 -11.07 4.70
CA THR A 312 19.19 -10.87 4.72
C THR A 312 18.63 -10.63 3.32
N SER A 313 19.31 -9.81 2.51
CA SER A 313 18.87 -9.48 1.14
C SER A 313 18.92 -10.71 0.23
N ILE A 314 20.00 -11.48 0.29
CA ILE A 314 20.13 -12.74 -0.47
C ILE A 314 19.10 -13.78 -0.03
N ASP A 315 18.78 -13.85 1.27
CA ASP A 315 17.70 -14.71 1.76
C ASP A 315 16.32 -14.26 1.26
N ASN A 316 16.08 -12.95 1.14
CA ASN A 316 14.84 -12.41 0.58
C ASN A 316 14.72 -12.72 -0.92
N ILE A 317 15.79 -12.56 -1.71
CA ILE A 317 15.83 -12.97 -3.12
C ILE A 317 15.54 -14.46 -3.26
N LYS A 318 16.13 -15.30 -2.39
CA LYS A 318 15.85 -16.73 -2.39
C LYS A 318 14.36 -17.03 -2.16
N ILE A 319 13.70 -16.33 -1.23
CA ILE A 319 12.27 -16.50 -0.98
C ILE A 319 11.46 -16.18 -2.25
N ILE A 320 11.81 -15.12 -2.99
CA ILE A 320 11.16 -14.80 -4.27
C ILE A 320 11.33 -15.92 -5.28
N LEU A 321 12.55 -16.44 -5.46
CA LEU A 321 12.80 -17.52 -6.42
C LEU A 321 12.09 -18.83 -6.02
N GLU A 322 12.10 -19.19 -4.73
CA GLU A 322 11.35 -20.36 -4.20
C GLU A 322 9.85 -20.24 -4.49
N THR A 323 9.33 -19.02 -4.40
CA THR A 323 7.96 -18.68 -4.72
C THR A 323 7.68 -18.85 -6.22
N LEU A 324 8.54 -18.33 -7.09
CA LEU A 324 8.38 -18.44 -8.54
C LEU A 324 8.37 -19.90 -9.01
N GLN A 325 9.20 -20.76 -8.40
CA GLN A 325 9.21 -22.21 -8.67
C GLN A 325 7.87 -22.89 -8.31
N ARG A 326 7.15 -22.40 -7.29
CA ARG A 326 5.88 -23.00 -6.86
C ARG A 326 4.72 -22.68 -7.79
N ILE A 327 4.71 -21.45 -8.33
CA ILE A 327 3.63 -21.01 -9.22
C ILE A 327 3.79 -21.51 -10.65
N LYS A 328 4.87 -22.24 -10.97
CA LYS A 328 5.18 -22.83 -12.28
C LYS A 328 5.01 -21.84 -13.42
N THR A 329 6.07 -21.08 -13.67
CA THR A 329 6.07 -20.09 -14.75
C THR A 329 6.56 -20.75 -16.05
N ASN A 330 6.29 -20.16 -17.21
CA ASN A 330 6.94 -20.60 -18.46
C ASN A 330 8.45 -20.27 -18.52
N ARG A 331 9.08 -20.00 -17.36
CA ARG A 331 10.46 -19.53 -17.16
C ARG A 331 11.17 -20.32 -16.06
N ASP A 332 10.80 -21.58 -15.87
CA ASP A 332 11.35 -22.43 -14.81
C ASP A 332 12.88 -22.62 -14.95
N ASP A 333 13.40 -22.77 -16.17
CA ASP A 333 14.85 -22.87 -16.44
C ASP A 333 15.61 -21.62 -15.98
N ALA A 334 15.06 -20.42 -16.25
CA ALA A 334 15.65 -19.16 -15.82
C ALA A 334 15.62 -19.04 -14.28
N THR A 335 14.51 -19.46 -13.67
CA THR A 335 14.36 -19.46 -12.21
C THR A 335 15.36 -20.40 -11.54
N GLU A 336 15.56 -21.60 -12.08
CA GLU A 336 16.55 -22.57 -11.60
C GLU A 336 17.98 -22.03 -11.74
N TYR A 337 18.28 -21.41 -12.88
CA TYR A 337 19.56 -20.74 -13.09
C TYR A 337 19.84 -19.66 -12.04
N PHE A 338 18.87 -18.77 -11.77
CA PHE A 338 19.01 -17.74 -10.73
C PHE A 338 19.13 -18.34 -9.33
N MET A 339 18.42 -19.43 -9.04
CA MET A 339 18.50 -20.13 -7.76
C MET A 339 19.90 -20.69 -7.51
N ASN A 340 20.55 -21.26 -8.53
CA ASN A 340 21.91 -21.78 -8.44
C ASN A 340 22.92 -20.66 -8.13
N ASN A 341 22.79 -19.52 -8.80
CA ASN A 341 23.62 -18.34 -8.52
C ASN A 341 23.46 -17.86 -7.07
N ILE A 342 22.22 -17.80 -6.57
CA ILE A 342 21.94 -17.40 -5.19
C ILE A 342 22.52 -18.37 -4.17
N ASN A 343 22.42 -19.68 -4.41
CA ASN A 343 23.02 -20.68 -3.53
C ASN A 343 24.56 -20.54 -3.47
N GLN A 344 25.20 -20.19 -4.59
CA GLN A 344 26.64 -19.90 -4.61
C GLN A 344 26.99 -18.61 -3.85
N ILE A 345 26.21 -17.53 -4.00
CA ILE A 345 26.44 -16.29 -3.23
C ILE A 345 26.28 -16.55 -1.72
N LYS A 346 25.32 -17.40 -1.33
CA LYS A 346 25.12 -17.81 0.06
C LYS A 346 26.30 -18.60 0.63
N SER A 347 26.94 -19.47 -0.15
CA SER A 347 28.13 -20.19 0.32
C SER A 347 29.27 -19.22 0.62
N TYR A 348 29.47 -18.18 -0.19
CA TYR A 348 30.45 -17.12 0.10
C TYR A 348 30.09 -16.30 1.35
N ASN A 349 28.82 -15.97 1.56
CA ASN A 349 28.35 -15.30 2.80
C ASN A 349 28.69 -16.12 4.06
N LEU A 350 28.51 -17.45 3.99
CA LEU A 350 28.84 -18.35 5.10
C LEU A 350 30.35 -18.36 5.37
N ILE A 351 31.17 -18.52 4.32
CA ILE A 351 32.64 -18.50 4.46
C ILE A 351 33.10 -17.16 5.06
N ARG A 352 32.57 -16.04 4.56
CA ARG A 352 32.89 -14.71 5.08
C ARG A 352 32.51 -14.56 6.56
N ARG A 353 31.33 -15.05 6.96
CA ARG A 353 30.90 -15.03 8.37
C ARG A 353 31.84 -15.82 9.27
N GLU A 354 32.29 -16.99 8.84
CA GLU A 354 33.24 -17.80 9.62
C GLU A 354 34.62 -17.12 9.73
N LEU A 355 35.08 -16.45 8.66
CA LEU A 355 36.30 -15.64 8.70
C LEU A 355 36.15 -14.44 9.67
N GLU A 356 35.01 -13.74 9.67
CA GLU A 356 34.73 -12.61 10.57
C GLU A 356 34.62 -13.02 12.05
N LYS A 357 34.22 -14.28 12.35
CA LYS A 357 34.19 -14.83 13.71
C LYS A 357 35.57 -15.27 14.20
N GLY A 358 36.46 -15.66 13.29
CA GLY A 358 37.82 -16.15 13.59
C GLY A 358 38.88 -15.06 13.81
N LYS A 359 38.50 -13.79 14.00
CA LYS A 359 39.40 -12.65 14.29
C LYS A 359 40.38 -12.97 15.44
N TYR A 360 41.70 -12.89 15.36
CA TYR A 360 42.71 -12.62 14.32
C TYR A 360 43.99 -13.31 14.83
N SER A 361 44.65 -14.20 14.08
CA SER A 361 46.00 -14.67 14.48
C SER A 361 47.11 -14.38 13.47
N GLU A 362 46.85 -14.18 12.17
CA GLU A 362 47.92 -13.98 11.18
C GLU A 362 47.49 -13.15 9.96
N THR A 363 48.44 -12.81 9.09
CA THR A 363 48.26 -12.05 7.84
C THR A 363 47.62 -12.84 6.69
N ALA A 364 47.71 -14.18 6.70
CA ALA A 364 47.06 -15.07 5.73
C ALA A 364 45.51 -14.99 5.71
N PRO A 365 44.81 -14.88 6.87
CA PRO A 365 43.38 -14.62 6.97
C PRO A 365 42.85 -13.46 6.11
N LEU A 366 43.57 -12.33 6.04
CA LEU A 366 43.10 -11.12 5.36
C LEU A 366 43.06 -11.30 3.83
N LYS A 367 44.06 -11.98 3.25
CA LYS A 367 44.10 -12.28 1.81
C LYS A 367 42.96 -13.21 1.40
N ARG A 368 42.62 -14.18 2.26
CA ARG A 368 41.51 -15.12 2.03
C ARG A 368 40.15 -14.43 2.11
N GLU A 369 39.98 -13.50 3.05
CA GLU A 369 38.76 -12.69 3.16
C GLU A 369 38.54 -11.83 1.90
N ILE A 370 39.57 -11.15 1.41
CA ILE A 370 39.52 -10.36 0.17
C ILE A 370 39.13 -11.22 -1.04
N ASP A 371 39.71 -12.42 -1.17
CA ASP A 371 39.36 -13.35 -2.26
C ASP A 371 37.89 -13.80 -2.21
N VAL A 372 37.37 -14.13 -1.02
CA VAL A 372 35.97 -14.53 -0.84
C VAL A 372 35.02 -13.38 -1.17
N ILE A 373 35.33 -12.16 -0.73
CA ILE A 373 34.53 -10.96 -1.06
C ILE A 373 34.57 -10.71 -2.58
N GLY A 374 35.73 -10.83 -3.22
CA GLY A 374 35.87 -10.66 -4.67
C GLY A 374 35.03 -11.67 -5.46
N LYS A 375 35.04 -12.95 -5.05
CA LYS A 375 34.22 -14.00 -5.65
C LYS A 375 32.73 -13.77 -5.45
N GLN A 376 32.33 -13.37 -4.25
CA GLN A 376 30.96 -12.98 -3.94
C GLN A 376 30.48 -11.84 -4.85
N MET A 377 31.22 -10.73 -4.92
CA MET A 377 30.85 -9.57 -5.73
C MET A 377 30.76 -9.94 -7.21
N LYS A 378 31.72 -10.70 -7.73
CA LYS A 378 31.70 -11.17 -9.12
C LYS A 378 30.45 -12.00 -9.43
N GLN A 379 30.07 -12.91 -8.53
CA GLN A 379 28.88 -13.74 -8.71
C GLN A 379 27.59 -12.91 -8.66
N THR A 380 27.52 -11.93 -7.75
CA THR A 380 26.38 -11.02 -7.63
C THR A 380 26.21 -10.15 -8.87
N LEU A 381 27.29 -9.59 -9.42
CA LEU A 381 27.24 -8.81 -10.66
C LEU A 381 26.84 -9.66 -11.87
N LEU A 382 27.32 -10.91 -11.95
CA LEU A 382 26.90 -11.84 -12.99
C LEU A 382 25.40 -12.15 -12.90
N LEU A 383 24.91 -12.46 -11.70
CA LEU A 383 23.47 -12.67 -11.47
C LEU A 383 22.66 -11.46 -11.94
N GLN A 384 23.07 -10.26 -11.53
CA GLN A 384 22.38 -9.03 -11.88
C GLN A 384 22.31 -8.81 -13.40
N LYS A 385 23.43 -9.00 -14.10
CA LYS A 385 23.49 -8.89 -15.56
C LYS A 385 22.46 -9.80 -16.23
N ASN A 386 22.41 -11.07 -15.82
CA ASN A 386 21.49 -12.05 -16.40
C ASN A 386 20.01 -11.74 -16.07
N ILE A 387 19.74 -11.20 -14.88
CA ILE A 387 18.40 -10.72 -14.51
C ILE A 387 17.98 -9.55 -15.42
N LYS A 388 18.84 -8.55 -15.61
CA LYS A 388 18.58 -7.42 -16.53
C LYS A 388 18.35 -7.89 -17.97
N GLU A 389 19.13 -8.87 -18.44
CA GLU A 389 18.92 -9.49 -19.75
C GLU A 389 17.53 -10.15 -19.85
N GLU A 390 17.09 -10.88 -18.83
CA GLU A 390 15.79 -11.54 -18.84
C GLU A 390 14.61 -10.55 -18.74
N ILE A 391 14.73 -9.51 -17.91
CA ILE A 391 13.78 -8.38 -17.87
C ILE A 391 13.61 -7.77 -19.26
N ASN A 392 14.73 -7.50 -19.95
CA ASN A 392 14.71 -6.94 -21.30
C ASN A 392 14.08 -7.88 -22.34
N LYS A 393 14.20 -9.20 -22.19
CA LYS A 393 13.53 -10.17 -23.07
C LYS A 393 12.02 -10.15 -22.87
N ILE A 394 11.55 -9.97 -21.64
CA ILE A 394 10.11 -9.91 -21.32
C ILE A 394 9.51 -8.62 -21.85
N LYS A 395 10.13 -7.46 -21.58
CA LYS A 395 9.62 -6.15 -22.01
C LYS A 395 9.61 -5.91 -23.53
N LYS A 396 10.33 -6.73 -24.30
CA LYS A 396 10.40 -6.65 -25.77
C LYS A 396 9.36 -7.52 -26.48
N LYS A 397 8.72 -8.44 -25.77
CA LYS A 397 7.57 -9.20 -26.25
C LYS A 397 6.30 -8.40 -26.02
#